data_AF-A0A0L0LZ71-F1
#
_entry.id   AF-A0A0L0LZ71-F1
#
_cell.length_a   1.000
_cell.length_b   1.000
_cell.length_c   1.000
_cell.angle_alpha   90.00
_cell.angle_beta   90.00
_cell.angle_gamma   90.00
#
_symmetry.space_group_name_H-M   'P 1'
#
loop_
_entity.id
_entity.type
_entity.pdbx_description
1 polymer ?
#
loop_
_entity_poly.entity_id
_entity_poly.type
_entity_poly.pdbx_seq_one_letter_code
_entity_poly.pdbx_strand_id
1 'polypeptide(L)'
;MQDIFDPRREPARSIYLALQTEAAKRKGRTVDEWQTAERDVVYRESVHQAQKLGLRVPTMDDIVSTERYATGSVDNGAKWANCVVTAMRSPASDG
;
A
#
# COMPACT_ATOMS: atom_id res chain seq x y z
N MET A 1 -6.30 -5.51 -19.86
CA MET A 1 -5.16 -6.35 -19.44
C MET A 1 -5.41 -6.67 -17.99
N GLN A 2 -5.63 -7.94 -17.64
CA GLN A 2 -5.96 -8.34 -16.26
C GLN A 2 -4.63 -8.54 -15.53
N ASP A 3 -4.29 -7.66 -14.60
CA ASP A 3 -3.10 -7.82 -13.75
C ASP A 3 -3.21 -9.15 -12.99
N ILE A 4 -2.30 -10.08 -13.26
CA ILE A 4 -2.25 -11.41 -12.62
C ILE A 4 -2.04 -11.27 -11.11
N PHE A 5 -1.46 -10.14 -10.70
CA PHE A 5 -1.13 -9.79 -9.32
C PHE A 5 -2.22 -8.96 -8.63
N ASP A 6 -3.36 -8.66 -9.29
CA ASP A 6 -4.46 -7.92 -8.68
C ASP A 6 -4.95 -8.66 -7.41
N PRO A 7 -4.77 -8.06 -6.23
CA PRO A 7 -5.25 -8.68 -5.01
C PRO A 7 -6.78 -8.67 -5.05
N ARG A 8 -7.41 -9.84 -5.17
CA ARG A 8 -8.86 -9.95 -5.30
C ARG A 8 -9.64 -9.79 -3.99
N ARG A 9 -8.92 -9.66 -2.86
CA ARG A 9 -9.49 -9.65 -1.52
C ARG A 9 -9.20 -8.32 -0.83
N GLU A 10 -10.22 -7.79 -0.15
CA GLU A 10 -10.02 -6.69 0.79
C GLU A 10 -9.14 -7.16 1.97
N PRO A 11 -8.29 -6.29 2.51
CA PRO A 11 -8.13 -4.87 2.16
C PRO A 11 -7.11 -4.58 1.04
N ALA A 12 -6.40 -5.60 0.56
CA ALA A 12 -5.32 -5.42 -0.42
C ALA A 12 -5.82 -4.86 -1.77
N ARG A 13 -7.04 -5.23 -2.19
CA ARG A 13 -7.65 -4.73 -3.44
C ARG A 13 -7.82 -3.23 -3.42
N SER A 14 -8.51 -2.69 -2.43
CA SER A 14 -8.73 -1.24 -2.31
C SER A 14 -7.42 -0.46 -2.23
N ILE A 15 -6.43 -0.95 -1.46
CA ILE A 15 -5.10 -0.33 -1.38
C ILE A 15 -4.42 -0.31 -2.75
N TYR A 16 -4.44 -1.42 -3.48
CA TYR A 16 -3.85 -1.52 -4.82
C TYR A 16 -4.54 -0.58 -5.83
N LEU A 17 -5.87 -0.51 -5.84
CA LEU A 17 -6.62 0.39 -6.71
C LEU A 17 -6.35 1.88 -6.40
N ALA A 18 -6.25 2.23 -5.12
CA ALA A 18 -5.89 3.58 -4.68
C ALA A 18 -4.48 3.97 -5.16
N LEU A 19 -3.52 3.05 -5.01
CA LEU A 19 -2.17 3.23 -5.52
C LEU A 19 -2.14 3.39 -7.04
N GLN A 20 -2.85 2.55 -7.79
CA GLN A 20 -2.90 2.63 -9.27
C GLN A 20 -3.50 3.97 -9.74
N THR A 21 -4.51 4.47 -9.02
CA THR A 21 -5.13 5.77 -9.31
C THR A 21 -4.17 6.93 -9.09
N GLU A 22 -3.33 6.86 -8.06
CA GLU A 22 -2.30 7.89 -7.80
C GLU A 22 -1.09 7.75 -8.73
N ALA A 23 -0.68 6.52 -9.03
CA ALA A 23 0.40 6.23 -9.97
C ALA A 23 0.11 6.75 -11.38
N ALA A 24 -1.17 6.79 -11.79
CA ALA A 24 -1.59 7.42 -13.04
C ALA A 24 -1.28 8.94 -13.10
N LYS A 25 -1.09 9.59 -11.94
CA LYS A 25 -0.75 11.02 -11.80
C LYS A 25 0.76 11.28 -11.69
N ARG A 26 1.62 10.25 -11.80
CA ARG A 26 3.09 10.40 -11.80
C ARG A 26 3.59 11.34 -12.90
N LYS A 27 2.88 11.42 -14.03
CA LYS A 27 3.29 12.22 -15.18
C LYS A 27 3.35 13.71 -14.80
N GLY A 28 4.56 14.28 -14.84
CA GLY A 28 4.81 15.69 -14.55
C GLY A 28 5.18 16.00 -13.10
N ARG A 29 5.28 14.99 -12.22
CA ARG A 29 5.80 15.14 -10.85
C ARG A 29 7.25 14.67 -10.76
N THR A 30 8.01 15.25 -9.84
CA THR A 30 9.33 14.71 -9.50
C THR A 30 9.21 13.37 -8.77
N VAL A 31 10.31 12.63 -8.73
CA VAL A 31 10.38 11.30 -8.10
C VAL A 31 10.02 11.33 -6.61
N ASP A 32 10.42 12.37 -5.91
CA ASP A 32 10.09 12.56 -4.50
C ASP A 32 8.61 12.89 -4.28
N GLU A 33 8.04 13.78 -5.11
CA GLU A 33 6.64 14.20 -5.02
C GLU A 33 5.67 13.05 -5.28
N TRP A 34 5.90 12.24 -6.32
CA TRP A 34 4.99 11.13 -6.60
C TRP A 34 5.14 9.99 -5.60
N GLN A 35 6.34 9.71 -5.08
CA GLN A 35 6.50 8.71 -4.01
C GLN A 35 5.80 9.14 -2.72
N THR A 36 5.93 10.42 -2.34
CA THR A 36 5.25 10.94 -1.15
C THR A 36 3.73 10.86 -1.29
N ALA A 37 3.19 11.23 -2.46
CA ALA A 37 1.75 11.11 -2.73
C ALA A 37 1.26 9.66 -2.71
N GLU A 38 2.06 8.71 -3.19
CA GLU A 38 1.72 7.28 -3.16
C GLU A 38 1.71 6.71 -1.75
N ARG A 39 2.70 7.07 -0.93
CA ARG A 39 2.70 6.64 0.47
C ARG A 39 1.51 7.22 1.24
N ASP A 40 1.13 8.47 0.99
CA ASP A 40 -0.05 9.10 1.59
C ASP A 40 -1.35 8.37 1.19
N VAL A 41 -1.55 8.10 -0.11
CA VAL A 41 -2.77 7.42 -0.57
C VAL A 41 -2.86 6.00 -0.02
N VAL A 42 -1.74 5.27 0.00
CA VAL A 42 -1.68 3.91 0.55
C VAL A 42 -1.96 3.94 2.05
N TYR A 43 -1.37 4.87 2.79
CA TYR A 43 -1.62 5.02 4.23
C TYR A 43 -3.11 5.30 4.50
N ARG A 44 -3.70 6.29 3.82
CA ARG A 44 -5.10 6.69 4.02
C ARG A 44 -6.08 5.56 3.73
N GLU A 45 -5.90 4.86 2.62
CA GLU A 45 -6.76 3.72 2.29
C GLU A 45 -6.56 2.57 3.27
N SER A 46 -5.31 2.33 3.71
CA SER A 46 -5.02 1.28 4.69
C SER A 46 -5.66 1.58 6.05
N VAL A 47 -5.64 2.84 6.51
CA VAL A 47 -6.33 3.28 7.73
C VAL A 47 -7.84 3.05 7.61
N HIS A 48 -8.43 3.49 6.50
CA HIS A 48 -9.87 3.33 6.25
C HIS A 48 -10.29 1.85 6.26
N GLN A 49 -9.52 1.01 5.57
CA GLN A 49 -9.75 -0.42 5.52
C GLN A 49 -9.48 -1.13 6.86
N ALA A 50 -8.47 -0.67 7.62
CA ALA A 50 -8.18 -1.18 8.95
C ALA A 50 -9.39 -1.00 9.88
N GLN A 51 -9.94 0.22 9.90
CA GLN A 51 -11.11 0.55 10.71
C GLN A 51 -12.35 -0.25 10.27
N LYS A 52 -12.57 -0.34 8.96
CA LYS A 52 -13.71 -1.08 8.38
C LYS A 52 -13.68 -2.58 8.69
N LEU A 53 -12.48 -3.19 8.70
CA LEU A 53 -12.31 -4.63 8.88
C LEU A 53 -11.89 -5.03 10.31
N GLY A 54 -11.74 -4.07 11.23
CA GLY A 54 -11.28 -4.32 12.59
C GLY A 54 -9.82 -4.80 12.67
N LEU A 55 -8.97 -4.38 11.74
CA LEU A 55 -7.54 -4.69 11.71
C LEU A 55 -6.73 -3.61 12.43
N ARG A 56 -5.45 -3.91 12.72
CA ARG A 56 -4.52 -2.90 13.22
C ARG A 56 -4.36 -1.80 12.17
N VAL A 57 -4.49 -0.54 12.60
CA VAL A 57 -4.17 0.62 11.79
C VAL A 57 -2.65 0.65 11.60
N PRO A 58 -2.13 0.59 10.35
CA PRO A 58 -0.69 0.66 10.12
C PRO A 58 -0.19 2.07 10.46
N THR A 59 1.09 2.19 10.79
CA THR A 59 1.77 3.48 10.92
C THR A 59 2.38 3.90 9.59
N MET A 60 2.75 5.18 9.44
CA MET A 60 3.48 5.62 8.26
C MET A 60 4.83 4.92 8.11
N ASP A 61 5.47 4.54 9.23
CA ASP A 61 6.69 3.73 9.21
C ASP A 61 6.45 2.33 8.62
N ASP A 62 5.34 1.67 9.00
CA ASP A 62 4.94 0.38 8.40
C ASP A 62 4.79 0.53 6.87
N ILE A 63 4.22 1.63 6.38
CA ILE A 63 4.05 1.91 4.95
C ILE A 63 5.40 2.06 4.24
N VAL A 64 6.32 2.85 4.79
CA VAL A 64 7.66 3.08 4.21
C VAL A 64 8.51 1.80 4.26
N SER A 65 8.46 1.06 5.36
CA SER A 65 9.19 -0.20 5.54
C SER A 65 8.70 -1.27 4.55
N THR A 66 7.38 -1.40 4.36
CA THR A 66 6.80 -2.33 3.38
C THR A 66 7.04 -1.91 1.93
N GLU A 67 7.08 -0.61 1.64
CA GLU A 67 7.44 -0.08 0.31
C GLU A 67 8.88 -0.46 -0.05
N ARG A 68 9.83 -0.23 0.86
CA ARG A 68 11.25 -0.60 0.67
C ARG A 68 11.42 -2.10 0.42
N TYR A 69 10.63 -2.93 1.11
CA TYR A 69 10.62 -4.38 0.91
C TYR A 69 9.97 -4.81 -0.42
N ALA A 70 8.98 -4.05 -0.88
CA ALA A 70 8.35 -4.27 -2.17
C ALA A 70 9.26 -3.83 -3.33
N THR A 71 10.00 -2.73 -3.15
CA THR A 71 10.89 -2.12 -4.13
C THR A 71 11.91 -3.11 -4.68
N GLY A 72 12.00 -3.20 -6.01
CA GLY A 72 12.88 -4.14 -6.73
C GLY A 72 12.17 -5.36 -7.31
N SER A 73 10.84 -5.45 -7.19
CA SER A 73 10.01 -6.44 -7.88
C SER A 73 9.43 -5.86 -9.18
N VAL A 74 9.08 -6.71 -10.15
CA VAL A 74 8.43 -6.27 -11.40
C VAL A 74 7.00 -5.74 -11.14
N ASP A 75 6.34 -6.25 -10.09
CA ASP A 75 4.95 -5.94 -9.71
C ASP A 75 4.85 -5.23 -8.35
N ASN A 76 5.62 -4.15 -8.19
CA ASN A 76 5.84 -3.46 -6.91
C ASN A 76 4.53 -3.08 -6.19
N GLY A 77 3.50 -2.62 -6.91
CA GLY A 77 2.26 -2.12 -6.29
C GLY A 77 1.42 -3.22 -5.62
N ALA A 78 1.27 -4.37 -6.26
CA ALA A 78 0.51 -5.49 -5.70
C ALA A 78 1.25 -6.13 -4.52
N LYS A 79 2.57 -6.29 -4.62
CA LYS A 79 3.41 -6.78 -3.52
C LYS A 79 3.32 -5.85 -2.32
N TRP A 80 3.44 -4.54 -2.55
CA TRP A 80 3.35 -3.54 -1.49
C TRP A 80 2.01 -3.60 -0.76
N ALA A 81 0.89 -3.64 -1.47
CA ALA A 81 -0.45 -3.77 -0.87
C ALA A 81 -0.54 -5.02 0.02
N ASN A 82 -0.04 -6.17 -0.44
CA ASN A 82 -0.04 -7.40 0.37
C ASN A 82 0.85 -7.31 1.61
N CYS A 83 2.02 -6.67 1.51
CA CYS A 83 2.90 -6.43 2.65
C CYS A 83 2.24 -5.52 3.69
N VAL A 84 1.54 -4.47 3.28
CA VAL A 84 0.77 -3.60 4.19
C VAL A 84 -0.33 -4.39 4.89
N VAL A 85 -1.11 -5.19 4.16
CA VAL A 85 -2.13 -6.06 4.78
C VAL A 85 -1.52 -7.04 5.78
N THR A 86 -0.31 -7.53 5.52
CA THR A 86 0.40 -8.40 6.45
C THR A 86 0.77 -7.65 7.73
N ALA A 87 1.29 -6.43 7.63
CA ALA A 87 1.59 -5.57 8.78
C ALA A 87 0.35 -5.20 9.61
N MET A 88 -0.81 -5.05 8.95
CA MET A 88 -2.12 -4.82 9.60
C MET A 88 -2.68 -6.05 10.33
N ARG A 89 -2.24 -7.26 9.93
CA ARG A 89 -2.66 -8.53 10.53
C ARG A 89 -1.70 -9.03 11.60
N SER A 90 -0.44 -8.63 11.54
CA SER A 90 0.52 -8.93 12.59
C SER A 90 0.15 -8.14 13.86
N PRO A 91 0.14 -8.79 15.04
CA PRO A 91 0.11 -8.06 16.30
C PRO A 91 1.33 -7.13 16.32
N ALA A 92 1.17 -5.90 16.83
CA ALA A 92 2.30 -5.02 17.03
C ALA A 92 3.35 -5.79 17.84
N SER A 93 4.50 -6.08 17.25
CA SER A 93 5.67 -6.50 18.03
C SER A 93 6.04 -5.28 18.87
N ASP A 94 5.49 -5.24 20.08
CA ASP A 94 6.04 -4.46 21.17
C ASP A 94 7.49 -4.95 21.35
N GLY A 95 8.43 -4.09 20.97
CA GLY A 95 9.87 -4.33 21.04
C GLY A 95 10.52 -3.14 21.71
#